data_AF-F3M2U6-F1
#
_entry.id   AF-F3M2U6-F1
#
_cell.length_a   1.000
_cell.length_b   1.000
_cell.length_c   1.000
_cell.angle_alpha   90.00
_cell.angle_beta   90.00
_cell.angle_gamma   90.00
#
_symmetry.space_group_name_H-M   'P 1'
#
loop_
_entity.id
_entity.type
_entity.pdbx_description
1 polymer ?
#
loop_
_entity_poly.entity_id
_entity_poly.type
_entity_poly.pdbx_seq_one_letter_code
_entity_poly.pdbx_strand_id
1 'polypeptide(L)'
;MPVLRDCTDEGTRAEFHFISRIPGKYEGCQINFKFYDSNRFIYDLNFGWTNLTIHNYITVTTEFPLDTLNGFKLDGLYMSFEKHLYQLSWKRSQSEGIYELGFFGSDQDFTLTADIDSVRKFGSQFKLEWDQAPIFD
;
A
#
# COMPACT_ATOMS: atom_id res chain seq x y z
N MET A 1 0.75 9.71 8.45
CA MET A 1 1.31 8.36 8.46
C MET A 1 0.20 7.31 8.33
N PRO A 2 -0.04 6.83 7.12
CA PRO A 2 -0.87 5.67 6.79
C PRO A 2 -0.29 4.42 7.44
N VAL A 3 -1.13 3.71 8.18
CA VAL A 3 -0.76 2.44 8.82
C VAL A 3 -1.84 1.43 8.55
N LEU A 4 -1.44 0.27 8.03
CA LEU A 4 -2.31 -0.89 7.92
C LEU A 4 -1.86 -1.95 8.93
N ARG A 5 -2.77 -2.32 9.83
CA ARG A 5 -2.51 -3.27 10.91
C ARG A 5 -3.13 -4.61 10.57
N ASP A 6 -2.47 -5.67 11.03
CA ASP A 6 -3.05 -7.00 11.03
C ASP A 6 -4.25 -7.06 11.99
N CYS A 7 -5.32 -7.75 11.61
CA CYS A 7 -6.53 -7.86 12.43
C CYS A 7 -6.43 -8.90 13.55
N THR A 8 -5.42 -9.78 13.51
CA THR A 8 -5.16 -10.82 14.51
C THR A 8 -4.00 -10.48 15.45
N ASP A 9 -3.05 -9.64 15.01
CA ASP A 9 -1.95 -9.12 15.82
C ASP A 9 -1.71 -7.64 15.54
N GLU A 10 -2.15 -6.75 16.45
CA GLU A 10 -1.96 -5.29 16.29
C GLU A 10 -0.48 -4.86 16.17
N GLY A 11 0.44 -5.72 16.61
CA GLY A 11 1.88 -5.52 16.49
C GLY A 11 2.41 -5.72 15.07
N THR A 12 1.73 -6.53 14.25
CA THR A 12 2.04 -6.75 12.84
C THR A 12 1.41 -5.67 11.98
N ARG A 13 2.23 -4.92 11.23
CA ARG A 13 1.76 -3.75 10.47
C ARG A 13 2.70 -3.30 9.37
N ALA A 14 2.10 -2.69 8.36
CA ALA A 14 2.76 -1.91 7.32
C ALA A 14 2.59 -0.40 7.60
N GLU A 15 3.68 0.34 7.60
CA GLU A 15 3.70 1.79 7.72
C GLU A 15 4.28 2.40 6.46
N PHE A 16 3.62 3.43 5.94
CA PHE A 16 4.13 4.24 4.83
C PHE A 16 4.34 5.66 5.32
N HIS A 17 5.35 6.33 4.76
CA HIS A 17 5.60 7.74 5.00
C HIS A 17 6.15 8.40 3.75
N PHE A 18 5.45 9.43 3.27
CA PHE A 18 5.93 10.24 2.15
C PHE A 18 7.03 11.19 2.60
N ILE A 19 8.22 11.02 2.02
CA ILE A 19 9.39 11.88 2.25
C ILE A 19 9.27 13.16 1.42
N SER A 20 8.92 13.02 0.13
CA SER A 20 8.72 14.14 -0.79
C SER A 20 7.91 13.72 -2.01
N ARG A 21 7.42 14.71 -2.76
CA ARG A 21 6.78 14.53 -4.07
C ARG A 21 7.26 15.57 -5.07
N ILE A 22 7.32 15.17 -6.34
CA ILE A 22 7.55 16.07 -7.47
C ILE A 22 6.23 16.18 -8.23
N PRO A 23 5.67 17.40 -8.41
CA PRO A 23 4.42 17.60 -9.13
C PRO A 23 4.53 17.21 -10.61
N GLY A 24 3.51 16.52 -11.13
CA GLY A 24 3.44 16.13 -12.55
C GLY A 24 3.07 14.66 -12.69
N LYS A 25 2.22 14.32 -13.66
CA LYS A 25 1.65 12.97 -13.78
C LYS A 25 2.71 11.86 -13.91
N TYR A 26 3.81 12.16 -14.60
CA TYR A 26 4.88 11.21 -14.90
C TYR A 26 6.10 11.37 -14.00
N GLU A 27 6.04 12.32 -13.07
CA GLU A 27 7.01 12.45 -11.99
C GLU A 27 6.70 11.43 -10.88
N GLY A 28 7.34 11.55 -9.73
CA GLY A 28 7.16 10.61 -8.64
C GLY A 28 7.26 11.22 -7.25
N CYS A 29 7.34 10.32 -6.29
CA CYS A 29 7.49 10.61 -4.88
C CYS A 29 8.56 9.72 -4.27
N GLN A 30 9.11 10.16 -3.14
CA GLN A 30 9.97 9.36 -2.29
C GLN A 30 9.17 8.90 -1.08
N ILE A 31 9.26 7.62 -0.76
CA ILE A 31 8.46 6.96 0.26
C ILE A 31 9.41 6.15 1.13
N ASN A 32 9.18 6.21 2.43
CA ASN A 32 9.69 5.26 3.40
C ASN A 32 8.60 4.23 3.70
N PHE A 33 8.93 2.95 3.60
CA PHE A 33 8.07 1.85 4.04
C PHE A 33 8.74 1.11 5.17
N LYS A 34 7.95 0.77 6.19
CA LYS A 34 8.36 -0.08 7.29
C LYS A 34 7.39 -1.22 7.49
N PHE A 35 7.94 -2.38 7.82
CA PHE A 35 7.15 -3.53 8.23
C PHE A 35 7.57 -4.01 9.63
N TYR A 36 6.57 -4.31 10.44
CA TYR A 36 6.74 -4.90 11.76
C TYR A 36 5.95 -6.19 11.83
N ASP A 37 6.50 -7.18 12.54
CA ASP A 37 5.89 -8.48 12.83
C ASP A 37 5.86 -8.67 14.35
N SER A 38 4.67 -8.76 14.95
CA SER A 38 4.49 -8.83 16.40
C SER A 38 5.31 -7.78 17.19
N ASN A 39 5.24 -6.51 16.76
CA ASN A 39 6.03 -5.37 17.27
C ASN A 39 7.54 -5.43 17.04
N ARG A 40 8.06 -6.50 16.44
CA ARG A 40 9.45 -6.58 16.01
C ARG A 40 9.61 -5.81 14.70
N PHE A 41 10.58 -4.91 14.65
CA PHE A 41 10.97 -4.26 13.41
C PHE A 41 11.65 -5.26 12.47
N ILE A 42 11.08 -5.45 11.28
CA ILE A 42 11.56 -6.42 10.30
C ILE A 42 12.24 -5.73 9.12
N TYR A 43 11.67 -4.63 8.65
CA TYR A 43 12.06 -4.05 7.37
C TYR A 43 11.88 -2.53 7.35
N ASP A 44 12.79 -1.85 6.64
CA ASP A 44 12.78 -0.40 6.41
C ASP A 44 13.43 -0.10 5.07
N LEU A 45 12.67 0.53 4.17
CA LEU A 45 13.07 0.77 2.80
C LEU A 45 12.64 2.16 2.34
N ASN A 46 13.60 2.92 1.81
CA ASN A 46 13.32 4.12 1.02
C ASN A 46 13.29 3.75 -0.46
N PHE A 47 12.22 4.14 -1.15
CA PHE A 47 12.06 3.92 -2.58
C PHE A 47 11.22 5.03 -3.22
N GLY A 48 11.21 5.06 -4.54
CA GLY A 48 10.36 5.95 -5.31
C GLY A 48 9.26 5.21 -6.04
N TRP A 49 8.08 5.84 -6.10
CA TRP A 49 6.99 5.46 -7.01
C TRP A 49 6.61 6.65 -7.87
N THR A 50 6.23 6.39 -9.12
CA THR A 50 5.62 7.40 -9.99
C THR A 50 4.27 7.84 -9.43
N ASN A 51 3.86 9.08 -9.73
CA ASN A 51 2.55 9.59 -9.34
C ASN A 51 1.40 8.76 -9.96
N LEU A 52 1.64 8.15 -11.13
CA LEU A 52 0.70 7.17 -11.72
C LEU A 52 0.53 5.93 -10.83
N THR A 53 1.62 5.35 -10.34
CA THR A 53 1.57 4.21 -9.40
C THR A 53 0.82 4.61 -8.12
N ILE A 54 1.10 5.80 -7.59
CA ILE A 54 0.43 6.32 -6.38
C ILE A 54 -1.08 6.44 -6.59
N HIS A 55 -1.50 7.04 -7.69
CA HIS A 55 -2.93 7.17 -8.01
C HIS A 55 -3.62 5.81 -8.07
N ASN A 56 -3.02 4.85 -8.79
CA ASN A 56 -3.57 3.50 -8.92
C ASN A 56 -3.64 2.79 -7.56
N TYR A 57 -2.58 2.88 -6.76
CA TYR A 57 -2.53 2.26 -5.44
C TYR A 57 -3.55 2.87 -4.47
N ILE A 58 -3.72 4.20 -4.51
CA ILE A 58 -4.79 4.90 -3.78
C ILE A 58 -6.14 4.35 -4.19
N THR A 59 -6.47 4.31 -5.49
CA THR A 59 -7.76 3.79 -5.97
C THR A 59 -8.02 2.36 -5.50
N VAL A 60 -7.04 1.47 -5.67
CA VAL A 60 -7.13 0.06 -5.24
C VAL A 60 -7.42 -0.05 -3.75
N THR A 61 -6.78 0.78 -2.92
CA THR A 61 -6.92 0.70 -1.45
C THR A 61 -8.17 1.43 -0.95
N THR A 62 -8.55 2.58 -1.52
CA THR A 62 -9.75 3.34 -1.10
C THR A 62 -11.06 2.69 -1.53
N GLU A 63 -11.07 1.98 -2.65
CA GLU A 63 -12.26 1.31 -3.19
C GLU A 63 -12.29 -0.20 -2.86
N PHE A 64 -11.31 -0.69 -2.12
CA PHE A 64 -11.09 -2.10 -1.81
C PHE A 64 -12.37 -2.82 -1.31
N PRO A 65 -12.61 -4.09 -1.70
CA PRO A 65 -11.95 -4.80 -2.78
C PRO A 65 -12.34 -4.18 -4.13
N LEU A 66 -11.35 -3.99 -5.00
CA LEU A 66 -11.58 -3.40 -6.33
C LEU A 66 -11.52 -4.49 -7.41
N ASP A 67 -12.57 -4.62 -8.20
CA ASP A 67 -12.63 -5.65 -9.25
C ASP A 67 -11.95 -5.21 -10.55
N THR A 68 -11.95 -3.92 -10.86
CA THR A 68 -11.45 -3.38 -12.13
C THR A 68 -10.72 -2.05 -11.92
N LEU A 69 -9.57 -1.88 -12.56
CA LEU A 69 -8.81 -0.63 -12.58
C LEU A 69 -8.40 -0.30 -14.02
N ASN A 70 -8.67 0.94 -14.46
CA ASN A 70 -8.34 1.40 -15.81
C ASN A 70 -8.88 0.47 -16.94
N GLY A 71 -10.03 -0.17 -16.70
CA GLY A 71 -10.66 -1.12 -17.65
C GLY A 71 -10.12 -2.55 -17.62
N PHE A 72 -9.16 -2.86 -16.74
CA PHE A 72 -8.60 -4.20 -16.55
C PHE A 72 -9.14 -4.84 -15.28
N LYS A 73 -9.53 -6.12 -15.36
CA LYS A 73 -9.88 -6.91 -14.17
C LYS A 73 -8.63 -7.16 -13.33
N LEU A 74 -8.76 -6.99 -12.01
CA LEU A 74 -7.66 -7.20 -11.07
C LEU A 74 -7.59 -8.63 -10.54
N ASP A 75 -8.73 -9.32 -10.41
CA ASP A 75 -8.81 -10.71 -9.92
C ASP A 75 -7.99 -10.97 -8.63
N GLY A 76 -8.01 -10.00 -7.70
CA GLY A 76 -7.26 -10.10 -6.44
C GLY A 76 -5.80 -9.63 -6.50
N LEU A 77 -5.41 -8.92 -7.57
CA LEU A 77 -4.02 -8.56 -7.83
C LEU A 77 -3.89 -7.16 -8.44
N TYR A 78 -3.08 -6.32 -7.80
CA TYR A 78 -2.56 -5.09 -8.38
C TYR A 78 -1.05 -5.21 -8.59
N MET A 79 -0.58 -4.79 -9.76
CA MET A 79 0.85 -4.72 -10.11
C MET A 79 1.22 -3.36 -10.70
N SER A 80 2.41 -2.88 -10.39
CA SER A 80 3.06 -1.73 -11.00
C SER A 80 4.37 -2.15 -11.69
N PHE A 81 4.95 -1.25 -12.48
CA PHE A 81 6.28 -1.45 -13.10
C PHE A 81 7.43 -0.94 -12.21
N GLU A 82 7.14 -0.60 -10.95
CA GLU A 82 8.14 -0.11 -10.01
C GLU A 82 9.06 -1.25 -9.57
N LYS A 83 10.24 -0.92 -9.07
CA LYS A 83 11.19 -1.93 -8.57
C LYS A 83 10.78 -2.50 -7.20
N HIS A 84 10.25 -1.63 -6.34
CA HIS A 84 10.00 -1.93 -4.93
C HIS A 84 8.49 -1.91 -4.66
N LEU A 85 8.03 -2.86 -3.85
CA LEU A 85 6.62 -3.05 -3.52
C LEU A 85 5.71 -3.01 -4.76
N TYR A 86 6.14 -3.69 -5.83
CA TYR A 86 5.51 -3.59 -7.13
C TYR A 86 4.16 -4.32 -7.20
N GLN A 87 3.80 -5.10 -6.18
CA GLN A 87 2.59 -5.89 -6.19
C GLN A 87 1.89 -5.90 -4.84
N LEU A 88 0.56 -5.72 -4.91
CA LEU A 88 -0.39 -5.96 -3.81
C LEU A 88 -1.36 -7.05 -4.26
N SER A 89 -1.37 -8.20 -3.59
CA SER A 89 -2.38 -9.23 -3.80
C SER A 89 -3.34 -9.30 -2.62
N TRP A 90 -4.58 -9.70 -2.86
CA TRP A 90 -5.54 -10.00 -1.82
C TRP A 90 -6.39 -11.22 -2.16
N LYS A 91 -6.66 -12.03 -1.14
CA LYS A 91 -7.64 -13.12 -1.22
C LYS A 91 -8.54 -13.07 0.01
N ARG A 92 -9.81 -13.44 -0.17
CA ARG A 92 -10.73 -13.57 0.96
C ARG A 92 -10.23 -14.68 1.89
N SER A 93 -10.21 -14.39 3.18
CA SER A 93 -10.02 -15.39 4.23
C SER A 93 -11.28 -16.26 4.37
N GLN A 94 -11.22 -17.29 5.22
CA GLN A 94 -12.39 -18.08 5.60
C GLN A 94 -13.40 -17.25 6.40
N SER A 95 -12.93 -16.22 7.11
CA SER A 95 -13.78 -15.28 7.84
C SER A 95 -14.35 -14.24 6.88
N GLU A 96 -15.68 -14.07 6.91
CA GLU A 96 -16.38 -13.10 6.09
C GLU A 96 -15.84 -11.68 6.34
N GLY A 97 -15.55 -10.96 5.25
CA GLY A 97 -15.06 -9.57 5.31
C GLY A 97 -13.56 -9.41 5.62
N ILE A 98 -12.83 -10.50 5.91
CA ILE A 98 -11.38 -10.47 6.15
C ILE A 98 -10.61 -10.91 4.90
N TYR A 99 -9.50 -10.24 4.62
CA TYR A 99 -8.63 -10.51 3.49
C TYR A 99 -7.21 -10.76 3.96
N GLU A 100 -6.54 -11.73 3.36
CA GLU A 100 -5.09 -11.88 3.44
C GLU A 100 -4.47 -11.03 2.34
N LEU A 101 -3.64 -10.07 2.73
CA LEU A 101 -2.95 -9.13 1.87
C LEU A 101 -1.47 -9.52 1.77
N GLY A 102 -0.95 -9.54 0.56
CA GLY A 102 0.46 -9.78 0.28
C GLY A 102 1.09 -8.57 -0.41
N PHE A 103 2.17 -8.06 0.16
CA PHE A 103 3.00 -6.97 -0.35
C PHE A 103 4.30 -7.57 -0.88
N PHE A 104 4.52 -7.48 -2.18
CA PHE A 104 5.67 -8.12 -2.84
C PHE A 104 6.61 -7.07 -3.39
N GLY A 105 7.89 -7.22 -3.08
CA GLY A 105 8.97 -6.35 -3.53
C GLY A 105 10.12 -7.16 -4.12
N SER A 106 11.12 -6.46 -4.65
CA SER A 106 12.32 -7.11 -5.19
C SER A 106 13.19 -7.80 -4.12
N ASP A 107 13.10 -7.33 -2.86
CA ASP A 107 13.98 -7.80 -1.78
C ASP A 107 13.25 -8.73 -0.80
N GLN A 108 11.99 -8.45 -0.46
CA GLN A 108 11.23 -9.19 0.54
C GLN A 108 9.73 -9.06 0.32
N ASP A 109 9.01 -10.12 0.69
CA ASP A 109 7.55 -10.21 0.70
C ASP A 109 7.01 -10.12 2.12
N PHE A 110 5.85 -9.48 2.27
CA PHE A 110 5.18 -9.30 3.56
C PHE A 110 3.71 -9.67 3.44
N THR A 111 3.16 -10.24 4.51
CA THR A 111 1.74 -10.59 4.57
C THR A 111 1.11 -10.05 5.83
N LEU A 112 -0.12 -9.59 5.73
CA LEU A 112 -0.98 -9.30 6.89
C LEU A 112 -2.44 -9.57 6.52
N THR A 113 -3.28 -9.71 7.51
CA THR A 113 -4.73 -9.87 7.38
C THR A 113 -5.44 -8.58 7.77
N ALA A 114 -6.42 -8.15 6.99
CA ALA A 114 -7.18 -6.93 7.30
C ALA A 114 -8.63 -7.04 6.84
N ASP A 115 -9.52 -6.36 7.55
CA ASP A 115 -10.90 -6.14 7.10
C ASP A 115 -10.97 -5.02 6.03
N ILE A 116 -12.10 -4.97 5.32
CA ILE A 116 -12.34 -3.99 4.25
C ILE A 116 -12.19 -2.55 4.73
N ASP A 117 -12.74 -2.22 5.89
CA ASP A 117 -12.77 -0.84 6.38
C ASP A 117 -11.37 -0.37 6.78
N SER A 118 -10.56 -1.27 7.35
CA SER A 118 -9.14 -1.03 7.64
C SER A 118 -8.33 -0.71 6.38
N VAL A 119 -8.53 -1.47 5.28
CA VAL A 119 -7.84 -1.21 4.00
C VAL A 119 -8.29 0.13 3.39
N ARG A 120 -9.59 0.42 3.40
CA ARG A 120 -10.13 1.69 2.87
C ARG A 120 -9.67 2.90 3.66
N LYS A 121 -9.64 2.77 4.98
CA LYS A 121 -9.10 3.80 5.88
C LYS A 121 -7.63 4.03 5.61
N PHE A 122 -6.84 2.97 5.45
CA PHE A 122 -5.44 3.08 5.05
C PHE A 122 -5.29 3.82 3.72
N GLY A 123 -6.04 3.44 2.68
CA GLY A 123 -5.99 4.13 1.38
C GLY A 123 -6.34 5.62 1.47
N SER A 124 -7.32 5.96 2.30
CA SER A 124 -7.72 7.36 2.53
C SER A 124 -6.63 8.16 3.25
N GLN A 125 -5.98 7.56 4.24
CA GLN A 125 -4.83 8.15 4.93
C GLN A 125 -3.63 8.30 3.99
N PHE A 126 -3.38 7.30 3.14
CA PHE A 126 -2.32 7.29 2.14
C PHE A 126 -2.47 8.44 1.14
N LYS A 127 -3.69 8.62 0.62
CA LYS A 127 -4.03 9.78 -0.21
C LYS A 127 -3.76 11.10 0.49
N LEU A 128 -4.24 11.24 1.73
CA LEU A 128 -4.09 12.48 2.49
C LEU A 128 -2.61 12.83 2.73
N GLU A 129 -1.79 11.84 3.10
CA GLU A 129 -0.36 12.09 3.32
C GLU A 129 0.37 12.42 2.01
N TRP A 130 0.02 11.76 0.89
CA TRP A 130 0.57 12.11 -0.42
C TRP A 130 0.20 13.54 -0.84
N ASP A 131 -1.06 13.95 -0.66
CA ASP A 131 -1.52 15.31 -0.99
C ASP A 131 -0.77 16.39 -0.18
N GLN A 132 -0.35 16.04 1.04
CA GLN A 132 0.37 16.92 1.98
C GLN A 132 1.88 16.76 1.94
N ALA A 133 2.41 15.82 1.15
CA ALA A 133 3.84 15.54 1.11
C ALA A 133 4.64 16.78 0.63
N PRO A 134 5.84 17.01 1.20
CA PRO A 134 6.69 18.12 0.80
C PRO A 134 6.95 18.11 -0.70
N ILE A 135 6.82 19.27 -1.35
CA ILE A 135 7.22 19.43 -2.74
C ILE A 135 8.74 19.54 -2.77
N PHE A 136 9.39 18.69 -3.56
CA PHE A 136 10.81 18.79 -3.85
C PHE A 136 10.99 19.73 -5.04
N ASP A 137 11.64 20.87 -4.79
CA ASP A 137 12.00 21.88 -5.80
C ASP A 137 13.31 21.51 -6.53
#